data_AF-A0A962B1P1-F1
#
_entry.id   AF-A0A962B1P1-F1
#
_cell.length_a   1.000
_cell.length_b   1.000
_cell.length_c   1.000
_cell.angle_alpha   90.00
_cell.angle_beta   90.00
_cell.angle_gamma   90.00
#
_symmetry.space_group_name_H-M   'P 1'
#
loop_
_entity.id
_entity.type
_entity.pdbx_description
1 polymer ?
#
loop_
_entity_poly.entity_id
_entity_poly.type
_entity_poly.pdbx_seq_one_letter_code
_entity_poly.pdbx_strand_id
1 'polypeptide(L)'
;MTEPRFDVLGIGNAIVDIIGRCDDAYLARHGLAKGHMQLVDAATVLRLYDGMGPSVEISGGSVANSMVGIASFGGKAAFIGKVAD
;
A
#
# COMPACT_ATOMS: atom_id res chain seq x y z
N MET A 1 27.93 25.07 1.50
CA MET A 1 26.68 24.35 1.80
C MET A 1 27.03 22.88 1.98
N THR A 2 26.49 22.21 3.00
CA THR A 2 26.72 20.78 3.20
C THR A 2 25.97 19.96 2.16
N GLU A 3 26.53 18.82 1.75
CA GLU A 3 25.84 17.92 0.83
C GLU A 3 24.56 17.36 1.47
N PRO A 4 23.44 17.30 0.72
CA PRO A 4 22.21 16.69 1.22
C PRO A 4 22.43 15.19 1.45
N ARG A 5 21.94 14.67 2.57
CA ARG A 5 22.06 13.25 2.92
C ARG A 5 21.26 12.33 1.99
N PHE A 6 20.13 12.82 1.47
CA PHE A 6 19.18 12.08 0.64
C PHE A 6 18.85 12.87 -0.61
N ASP A 7 18.64 12.16 -1.72
CA ASP A 7 18.19 12.74 -2.99
C ASP A 7 16.68 13.02 -2.93
N VAL A 8 15.93 12.11 -2.30
CA VAL A 8 14.46 12.21 -2.17
C VAL A 8 14.01 11.78 -0.78
N LEU A 9 13.12 12.57 -0.18
CA LEU A 9 12.38 12.24 1.02
C LEU A 9 10.90 12.06 0.66
N GLY A 10 10.35 10.88 0.93
CA GLY A 10 8.93 10.58 0.80
C GLY A 10 8.22 10.59 2.14
N ILE A 11 7.03 11.18 2.20
CA ILE A 11 6.12 11.09 3.34
C ILE A 11 4.81 10.47 2.87
N GLY A 12 4.36 9.41 3.52
CA GLY A 12 3.10 8.76 3.14
C GLY A 12 2.62 7.70 4.11
N ASN A 13 1.44 7.17 3.84
CA ASN A 13 0.86 6.10 4.66
C ASN A 13 1.70 4.83 4.51
N ALA A 14 2.21 4.32 5.64
CA ALA A 14 2.83 3.01 5.70
C ALA A 14 1.72 1.95 5.75
N ILE A 15 1.65 1.11 4.72
CA ILE A 15 0.56 0.15 4.53
C ILE A 15 1.18 -1.21 4.20
N VAL A 16 0.52 -2.29 4.62
CA VAL A 16 0.76 -3.66 4.14
C VAL A 16 -0.31 -3.98 3.11
N ASP A 17 0.11 -4.38 1.92
CA ASP A 17 -0.80 -4.82 0.87
C ASP A 17 -1.16 -6.29 1.09
N ILE A 18 -2.46 -6.57 1.09
CA ILE A 18 -3.02 -7.93 1.09
C ILE A 18 -3.65 -8.15 -0.29
N ILE A 19 -3.05 -9.02 -1.09
CA ILE A 19 -3.37 -9.17 -2.50
C ILE A 19 -4.01 -10.54 -2.75
N GLY A 20 -5.27 -10.53 -3.19
CA GLY A 20 -6.03 -11.73 -3.57
C GLY A 20 -6.62 -11.59 -4.99
N ARG A 21 -6.92 -12.73 -5.63
CA ARG A 21 -7.64 -12.75 -6.91
C ARG A 21 -9.15 -12.76 -6.66
N CYS A 22 -9.90 -11.96 -7.41
CA CYS A 22 -11.35 -11.97 -7.43
C CYS A 22 -11.87 -11.69 -8.85
N ASP A 23 -13.16 -11.93 -9.07
CA ASP A 23 -13.86 -11.59 -10.31
C ASP A 23 -14.66 -10.28 -10.17
N ASP A 24 -15.18 -9.77 -11.28
CA ASP A 24 -15.97 -8.53 -11.27
C ASP A 24 -17.31 -8.70 -10.52
N ALA A 25 -17.81 -9.93 -10.38
CA ALA A 25 -19.01 -10.24 -9.59
C ALA A 25 -18.77 -10.04 -8.09
N TYR A 26 -17.58 -10.38 -7.58
CA TYR A 26 -17.16 -10.10 -6.22
C TYR A 26 -17.17 -8.59 -5.95
N LEU A 27 -16.57 -7.80 -6.84
CA LEU A 27 -16.55 -6.34 -6.71
C LEU A 27 -17.96 -5.75 -6.67
N ALA A 28 -18.84 -6.19 -7.58
CA ALA A 28 -20.23 -5.75 -7.63
C ALA A 28 -21.00 -6.09 -6.35
N ARG A 29 -20.84 -7.32 -5.81
CA ARG A 29 -21.49 -7.77 -4.57
C ARG A 29 -21.10 -6.92 -3.36
N HIS A 30 -19.88 -6.40 -3.34
CA HIS A 30 -19.35 -5.58 -2.24
C HIS A 30 -19.42 -4.07 -2.51
N GLY A 31 -20.01 -3.64 -3.63
CA GLY A 31 -20.14 -2.23 -3.98
C GLY A 31 -18.80 -1.53 -4.26
N LEU A 32 -17.79 -2.27 -4.73
CA LEU A 32 -16.44 -1.77 -4.95
C LEU A 32 -16.27 -1.34 -6.42
N ALA A 33 -15.85 -0.09 -6.63
CA ALA A 33 -15.53 0.40 -7.96
C ALA A 33 -14.15 -0.10 -8.42
N LYS A 34 -14.10 -0.84 -9.54
CA LYS A 34 -12.87 -1.41 -10.08
C LYS A 34 -11.84 -0.33 -10.42
N GLY A 35 -10.60 -0.50 -9.95
CA GLY A 35 -9.49 0.43 -10.21
C GLY A 35 -9.43 1.64 -9.28
N HIS A 36 -10.29 1.70 -8.25
CA HIS A 36 -10.29 2.79 -7.27
C HIS A 36 -9.65 2.36 -5.95
N MET A 37 -9.09 3.35 -5.24
CA MET A 37 -8.77 3.23 -3.82
C MET A 37 -9.98 3.73 -3.03
N GLN A 38 -10.47 2.90 -2.12
CA GLN A 38 -11.58 3.23 -1.24
C GLN A 38 -11.15 3.08 0.21
N LEU A 39 -11.30 4.16 0.98
CA LEU A 39 -11.13 4.09 2.43
C LEU A 39 -12.31 3.32 3.02
N VAL A 40 -11.99 2.38 3.91
CA VAL A 40 -12.97 1.50 4.56
C VAL A 40 -12.67 1.42 6.05
N ASP A 41 -13.69 1.15 6.84
CA ASP A 41 -13.53 0.89 8.28
C ASP A 41 -13.00 -0.52 8.56
N ALA A 42 -12.56 -0.76 9.79
CA ALA A 42 -12.02 -2.05 10.21
C ALA A 42 -13.03 -3.20 10.03
N ALA A 43 -14.32 -2.94 10.27
CA ALA A 43 -15.37 -3.95 10.09
C ALA A 43 -15.50 -4.39 8.62
N THR A 44 -15.37 -3.46 7.69
CA THR A 44 -15.39 -3.74 6.25
C THR A 44 -14.13 -4.45 5.81
N VAL A 45 -12.95 -4.10 6.33
CA VAL A 45 -11.70 -4.84 6.07
C VAL A 45 -11.84 -6.30 6.48
N LEU A 46 -12.30 -6.57 7.70
CA LEU A 46 -12.48 -7.93 8.21
C LEU A 46 -13.45 -8.73 7.33
N ARG A 47 -14.61 -8.15 7.00
CA ARG A 47 -15.58 -8.80 6.11
C ARG A 47 -15.01 -9.12 4.72
N LEU A 48 -14.19 -8.24 4.16
CA LEU A 48 -13.55 -8.47 2.86
C LEU A 48 -12.41 -9.50 2.95
N TYR A 49 -11.69 -9.52 4.06
CA TYR A 49 -10.61 -10.48 4.32
C TYR A 49 -11.15 -11.90 4.55
N ASP A 50 -12.23 -12.05 5.33
CA ASP A 50 -12.90 -13.35 5.55
C ASP A 50 -13.49 -13.95 4.26
N GLY A 51 -13.90 -13.09 3.33
CA GLY A 51 -14.36 -13.48 2.00
C GLY A 51 -13.24 -13.66 0.98
N MET A 52 -11.99 -13.35 1.35
CA MET A 52 -10.83 -13.45 0.46
C MET A 52 -10.39 -14.91 0.36
N GLY A 53 -10.11 -15.37 -0.86
CA GLY A 53 -9.42 -16.64 -1.09
C GLY A 53 -7.93 -16.55 -0.70
N PRO A 54 -7.08 -17.43 -1.24
CA PRO A 54 -5.63 -17.35 -1.02
C PRO A 54 -5.08 -15.94 -1.32
N SER A 55 -4.34 -15.38 -0.36
CA SER A 55 -3.78 -14.03 -0.42
C SER A 55 -2.26 -14.03 -0.24
N VAL A 56 -1.61 -12.97 -0.72
CA VAL A 56 -0.21 -12.66 -0.47
C VAL A 56 -0.12 -11.37 0.31
N GLU A 57 0.70 -11.36 1.35
CA GLU A 57 0.99 -10.19 2.16
C GLU A 57 2.38 -9.65 1.80
N ILE A 58 2.46 -8.36 1.50
CA ILE A 58 3.71 -7.69 1.14
C ILE A 58 3.68 -6.24 1.60
N SER A 59 4.84 -5.67 1.93
CA SER A 59 4.95 -4.23 2.18
C SER A 59 4.42 -3.44 0.99
N GLY A 60 3.61 -2.42 1.28
CA GLY A 60 2.98 -1.58 0.27
C GLY A 60 3.07 -0.10 0.62
N GLY A 61 2.05 0.64 0.19
CA GLY A 61 1.98 2.09 0.32
C GLY A 61 2.64 2.81 -0.85
N SER A 62 1.88 3.71 -1.49
CA SER A 62 2.30 4.36 -2.74
C SER A 62 3.65 5.06 -2.62
N VAL A 63 3.86 5.84 -1.57
CA VAL A 63 5.11 6.61 -1.39
C VAL A 63 6.27 5.71 -0.98
N ALA A 64 6.04 4.72 -0.12
CA ALA A 64 7.06 3.75 0.26
C ALA A 64 7.57 2.99 -0.97
N ASN A 65 6.66 2.53 -1.83
CA ASN A 65 7.00 1.87 -3.09
C ASN A 65 7.82 2.77 -4.03
N SER A 66 7.49 4.07 -4.12
CA SER A 66 8.31 5.03 -4.86
C SER A 66 9.73 5.17 -4.28
N MET A 67 9.88 5.22 -2.96
CA MET A 67 11.20 5.32 -2.31
C MET A 67 12.04 4.07 -2.52
N VAL A 68 11.41 2.89 -2.46
CA VAL A 68 12.05 1.61 -2.81
C VAL A 68 12.49 1.62 -4.28
N GLY A 69 11.66 2.12 -5.19
CA GLY A 69 12.02 2.29 -6.60
C GLY A 69 13.26 3.15 -6.77
N ILE A 70 13.29 4.35 -6.16
CA ILE A 70 14.45 5.26 -6.21
C ILE A 70 15.72 4.58 -5.68
N ALA A 71 15.63 3.92 -4.53
CA ALA A 71 16.75 3.20 -3.95
C ALA A 71 17.24 2.05 -4.85
N SER A 72 16.31 1.37 -5.52
CA SER A 72 16.62 0.25 -6.44
C SER A 72 17.35 0.72 -7.71
N PHE A 73 17.15 1.98 -8.11
CA PHE A 73 17.90 2.62 -9.20
C PHE A 73 19.19 3.32 -8.74
N GLY A 74 19.60 3.16 -7.47
CA GLY A 74 20.85 3.69 -6.93
C GLY A 74 20.75 5.07 -6.27
N GLY A 75 19.57 5.66 -6.16
CA GLY A 75 19.34 6.92 -5.45
C GLY A 75 19.31 6.75 -3.92
N LYS A 76 19.62 7.81 -3.18
CA LYS A 76 19.50 7.86 -1.71
C LYS A 76 18.11 8.34 -1.32
N ALA A 77 17.20 7.40 -1.07
CA ALA A 77 15.84 7.70 -0.62
C ALA A 77 15.67 7.61 0.90
N ALA A 78 14.77 8.41 1.46
CA ALA A 78 14.28 8.31 2.83
C ALA A 78 12.74 8.28 2.85
N PHE A 79 12.16 7.60 3.83
CA PHE A 79 10.71 7.49 4.00
C PHE A 79 10.28 7.84 5.43
N ILE A 80 9.20 8.60 5.57
CA ILE A 80 8.50 8.86 6.83
C ILE A 80 7.08 8.33 6.69
N GLY A 81 6.73 7.38 7.55
CA GLY A 81 5.39 6.82 7.69
C GLY A 81 5.12 6.40 9.12
N LYS A 82 3.85 6.21 9.47
CA LYS A 82 3.42 5.78 10.80
C LYS A 82 2.94 4.33 10.76
N VAL A 83 3.45 3.53 11.69
CA VAL A 83 3.00 2.16 11.98
C VAL A 83 2.51 2.07 13.43
N ALA A 84 1.82 0.97 13.78
CA ALA A 84 1.53 0.61 15.16
C ALA A 84 2.79 0.04 15.86
N ASP A 85 2.72 -0.15 17.18
CA ASP A 85 3.79 -0.73 18.00
C ASP A 85 3.92 -2.25 17.83
#